data_AF-A0A1N7CPW9-F1
#
_entry.id   AF-A0A1N7CPW9-F1
#
_cell.length_a   1.000
_cell.length_b   1.000
_cell.length_c   1.000
_cell.angle_alpha   90.00
_cell.angle_beta   90.00
_cell.angle_gamma   90.00
#
_symmetry.space_group_name_H-M   'P 1'
#
loop_
_entity.id
_entity.type
_entity.pdbx_description
1 polymer ?
#
loop_
_entity_poly.entity_id
_entity_poly.type
_entity_poly.pdbx_seq_one_letter_code
_entity_poly.pdbx_strand_id
1 'polypeptide(L)'
;MSRKKHIGTSTLTGTIFYGTLDTARSMWVGSKADVTDSACRAVAEHLKFIDKPIAYGLSDGGFIILRAEVVAELPSIFTKEEDEV
;
A
#
# COMPACT_ATOMS: atom_id res chain seq x y z
N MET A 1 17.39 21.66 7.61
CA MET A 1 16.78 20.36 7.99
C MET A 1 15.55 20.14 7.13
N SER A 2 15.59 19.21 6.17
CA SER A 2 14.48 18.97 5.24
C SER A 2 13.49 17.97 5.86
N ARG A 3 12.34 18.49 6.30
CA ARG A 3 11.21 17.72 6.83
C ARG A 3 10.09 17.75 5.80
N LYS A 4 9.53 16.58 5.46
CA LYS A 4 8.45 16.46 4.47
C LYS A 4 7.36 15.53 4.97
N LYS A 5 6.11 15.82 4.62
CA LYS A 5 4.99 14.88 4.77
C LYS A 5 5.16 13.71 3.80
N HIS A 6 5.11 12.50 4.32
CA HIS A 6 5.42 11.31 3.55
C HIS A 6 4.48 10.16 3.92
N ILE A 7 4.17 9.33 2.92
CA ILE A 7 3.53 8.03 3.09
C ILE A 7 4.59 6.99 2.74
N GLY A 8 4.83 6.03 3.62
CA GLY A 8 5.81 4.98 3.40
C GLY A 8 5.40 3.68 4.07
N THR A 9 5.81 2.57 3.47
CA THR A 9 5.53 1.23 3.97
C THR A 9 6.71 0.71 4.78
N SER A 10 6.42 0.10 5.93
CA SER A 10 7.40 -0.67 6.70
C SER A 10 7.73 -1.96 5.97
N THR A 11 8.99 -2.16 5.58
CA THR A 11 9.43 -3.40 4.93
C THR A 11 9.33 -4.63 5.84
N LEU A 12 9.31 -4.43 7.16
CA LEU A 12 9.22 -5.51 8.14
C LEU A 12 7.78 -5.99 8.37
N THR A 13 6.82 -5.07 8.40
CA THR A 13 5.43 -5.37 8.82
C THR A 13 4.41 -5.17 7.71
N GLY A 14 4.78 -4.58 6.57
CA GLY A 14 3.85 -4.19 5.51
C GLY A 14 2.93 -3.02 5.87
N THR A 15 3.03 -2.49 7.09
CA THR A 15 2.20 -1.38 7.57
C THR A 15 2.53 -0.09 6.82
N ILE A 16 1.51 0.60 6.33
CA ILE A 16 1.65 1.90 5.66
C ILE A 16 1.49 3.00 6.72
N PHE A 17 2.50 3.85 6.83
CA PHE A 17 2.49 4.98 7.73
C PHE A 17 2.43 6.30 6.98
N TYR A 18 1.63 7.23 7.49
CA TYR A 18 1.66 8.64 7.12
C TYR A 18 2.25 9.45 8.27
N GLY A 19 3.10 10.42 7.95
CA GLY A 19 3.67 11.30 8.97
C GLY A 19 4.69 12.28 8.40
N THR A 20 5.50 12.83 9.29
CA THR A 20 6.61 13.73 8.92
C THR A 20 7.91 12.94 8.95
N LEU A 21 8.55 12.82 7.80
CA LEU A 21 9.86 12.19 7.65
C LEU A 21 10.95 13.26 7.70
N ASP A 22 11.97 13.03 8.51
CA ASP A 22 13.24 13.75 8.41
C ASP A 22 14.09 13.05 7.35
N THR A 23 14.22 13.70 6.20
CA THR A 23 14.91 13.14 5.03
C THR A 23 16.42 13.03 5.23
N ALA A 24 17.01 13.79 6.16
CA ALA A 24 18.44 13.70 6.45
C ALA A 24 18.77 12.50 7.35
N ARG A 25 17.81 12.06 8.16
CA ARG A 25 17.98 10.96 9.12
C ARG A 25 17.20 9.69 8.73
N SER A 26 16.47 9.74 7.61
CA SER A 26 15.60 8.66 7.12
C SER A 26 14.67 8.08 8.20
N MET A 27 14.17 8.96 9.09
CA MET A 27 13.36 8.54 10.24
C MET A 27 12.11 9.39 10.38
N TRP A 28 11.06 8.79 10.94
CA TRP A 28 9.83 9.49 11.29
C TRP A 28 10.07 10.38 12.51
N VAL A 29 9.76 11.67 12.39
CA VAL A 29 10.00 12.67 13.46
C VAL A 29 8.72 13.30 13.99
N GLY A 30 7.54 12.94 13.47
CA GLY A 30 6.29 13.41 14.03
C GLY A 30 5.03 12.92 13.31
N SER A 31 3.96 12.77 14.09
CA SER A 31 2.61 12.38 13.63
C SER A 31 2.59 11.10 12.79
N LYS A 32 3.35 10.08 13.20
CA LYS A 32 3.33 8.75 12.56
C LYS A 32 1.99 8.09 12.88
N ALA A 33 1.11 7.99 11.89
CA ALA A 33 -0.17 7.30 11.98
C ALA A 33 -0.14 6.07 11.07
N ASP A 34 -0.66 4.94 11.57
CA ASP A 34 -0.99 3.80 10.72
C ASP A 34 -2.19 4.17 9.85
N VAL A 35 -2.01 4.06 8.54
CA VAL A 35 -3.01 4.39 7.52
C VAL A 35 -3.19 3.23 6.54
N THR A 36 -2.87 2.00 6.95
CA THR A 36 -2.85 0.84 6.05
C THR A 36 -4.19 0.60 5.37
N ASP A 37 -5.27 0.48 6.13
CA ASP A 37 -6.63 0.26 5.57
C ASP A 37 -7.08 1.40 4.66
N SER A 38 -6.91 2.65 5.11
CA SER A 38 -7.34 3.82 4.35
C SER A 38 -6.52 4.04 3.08
N ALA A 39 -5.20 3.79 3.12
CA ALA A 39 -4.35 3.85 1.94
C ALA A 39 -4.71 2.75 0.92
N CYS A 40 -4.92 1.51 1.38
CA CYS A 40 -5.35 0.42 0.50
C CYS A 40 -6.70 0.71 -0.16
N ARG A 41 -7.69 1.21 0.62
CA ARG A 41 -9.00 1.60 0.09
C ARG A 41 -8.89 2.73 -0.94
N ALA A 42 -8.09 3.76 -0.65
CA ALA A 42 -7.87 4.88 -1.57
C ALA A 42 -7.20 4.45 -2.87
N VAL A 43 -6.23 3.53 -2.83
CA VAL A 43 -5.61 2.97 -4.04
C VAL A 43 -6.61 2.13 -4.84
N ALA A 44 -7.41 1.30 -4.19
CA ALA A 44 -8.43 0.50 -4.86
C ALA A 44 -9.47 1.39 -5.56
N GLU A 45 -9.97 2.43 -4.89
CA GLU A 45 -10.87 3.41 -5.48
C GLU A 45 -10.21 4.17 -6.64
N HIS A 46 -8.96 4.62 -6.46
CA HIS A 46 -8.21 5.28 -7.52
C HIS A 46 -8.12 4.40 -8.78
N LEU A 47 -7.73 3.13 -8.63
CA LEU A 47 -7.64 2.17 -9.74
C LEU A 47 -8.99 1.92 -10.41
N LYS A 48 -10.07 1.84 -9.63
CA LYS A 48 -11.44 1.73 -10.15
C LYS A 48 -11.82 2.94 -11.02
N PHE A 49 -11.44 4.15 -10.62
CA PHE A 49 -11.81 5.37 -11.36
C PHE A 49 -10.95 5.64 -12.59
N ILE A 50 -9.65 5.33 -12.54
CA ILE A 50 -8.76 5.54 -13.70
C ILE A 50 -8.91 4.47 -14.78
N ASP A 51 -9.46 3.31 -14.42
CA ASP A 51 -9.67 2.13 -15.28
C ASP A 51 -8.43 1.69 -16.06
N LYS A 52 -7.26 1.78 -15.41
CA LYS A 52 -5.95 1.46 -16.01
C LYS A 52 -5.04 0.79 -14.97
N PRO A 53 -4.30 -0.26 -15.36
CA PRO A 53 -3.27 -0.83 -14.50
C PRO A 53 -2.07 0.11 -14.38
N ILE A 54 -1.42 0.11 -13.21
CA ILE A 54 -0.20 0.87 -12.94
C ILE A 54 0.95 -0.11 -12.69
N ALA A 55 2.13 0.17 -13.24
CA ALA A 55 3.32 -0.64 -13.01
C ALA A 55 4.46 0.22 -12.45
N TYR A 56 5.21 -0.34 -11.50
CA TYR A 56 6.42 0.26 -10.92
C TYR A 56 7.60 -0.66 -11.13
N GLY A 57 8.70 -0.13 -11.69
CA GLY A 57 9.94 -0.88 -11.85
C GLY A 57 10.62 -1.12 -10.50
N LEU A 58 11.13 -2.33 -10.32
CA LEU A 58 11.96 -2.73 -9.19
C LEU A 58 13.44 -2.64 -9.54
N SER A 59 14.28 -2.54 -8.51
CA SER A 59 15.74 -2.46 -8.66
C SER A 59 16.39 -3.71 -9.25
N ASP A 60 15.71 -4.86 -9.19
CA ASP A 60 16.15 -6.14 -9.74
C ASP A 60 15.72 -6.34 -11.21
N GLY A 61 15.09 -5.33 -11.82
CA GLY A 61 14.56 -5.42 -13.18
C GLY A 61 13.15 -6.02 -13.27
N GLY A 62 12.54 -6.40 -12.14
CA GLY A 62 11.15 -6.79 -12.06
C GLY A 62 10.18 -5.60 -12.09
N PHE A 63 8.88 -5.89 -12.06
CA PHE A 63 7.83 -4.89 -11.96
C PHE A 63 6.79 -5.30 -10.93
N ILE A 64 6.31 -4.35 -10.14
CA ILE A 64 5.09 -4.49 -9.33
C ILE A 64 3.94 -3.88 -10.13
N ILE A 65 2.88 -4.66 -10.34
CA ILE A 65 1.68 -4.23 -11.07
C ILE A 65 0.53 -4.10 -10.08
N LEU A 66 -0.16 -2.96 -10.12
CA LEU A 66 -1.42 -2.73 -9.44
C LEU A 66 -2.55 -2.74 -10.47
N ARG A 67 -3.54 -3.58 -10.25
CA ARG A 67 -4.76 -3.67 -11.05
C ARG A 67 -5.93 -3.89 -10.11
N ALA A 68 -7.05 -3.20 -10.35
CA ALA A 68 -8.31 -3.48 -9.69
C ALA A 68 -9.21 -4.30 -10.64
N GLU A 69 -10.04 -5.15 -10.04
CA GLU A 69 -11.08 -5.90 -10.72
C GLU A 69 -12.38 -5.74 -9.92
N VAL A 70 -13.47 -5.42 -10.61
CA VAL A 70 -14.80 -5.32 -10.00
C VAL A 70 -15.52 -6.63 -10.31
N VAL A 71 -15.82 -7.38 -9.25
CA VAL A 71 -16.46 -8.69 -9.32
C VAL A 71 -17.86 -8.64 -8.70
N ALA A 72 -18.78 -9.45 -9.22
CA ALA A 72 -20.14 -9.56 -8.69
C ALA A 72 -20.19 -10.39 -7.38
N GLU A 73 -19.31 -11.38 -7.27
CA GLU A 73 -19.20 -12.27 -6.11
C GLU A 73 -17.75 -12.28 -5.62
N LEU A 74 -17.56 -12.37 -4.31
CA LEU A 74 -16.23 -12.37 -3.70
C LEU A 74 -15.53 -13.71 -4.01
N PRO A 75 -14.32 -13.70 -4.61
CA PRO A 75 -13.62 -14.93 -4.95
C PRO A 75 -13.28 -15.77 -3.71
N SER A 76 -13.26 -17.09 -3.87
CA SER A 76 -13.06 -18.03 -2.76
C SER A 76 -11.73 -17.87 -2.02
N ILE A 77 -10.70 -17.32 -2.67
CA ILE A 77 -9.42 -17.00 -2.02
C ILE A 77 -9.55 -15.99 -0.86
N PHE A 78 -10.62 -15.20 -0.83
CA PHE A 78 -10.89 -14.23 0.22
C PHE A 78 -11.81 -14.77 1.32
N THR A 79 -12.43 -15.94 1.12
CA THR A 79 -13.18 -16.66 2.13
C THR A 79 -12.29 -17.75 2.70
N LYS A 80 -11.79 -17.58 3.93
CA LYS A 80 -11.05 -18.64 4.62
C LYS A 80 -11.97 -19.86 4.79
N GLU A 81 -11.71 -20.94 4.07
CA GLU A 81 -11.98 -22.27 4.61
C GLU A 81 -10.75 -22.61 5.46
N GLU A 82 -10.89 -22.43 6.78
CA GLU A 82 -10.00 -23.06 7.75
C GLU A 82 -10.29 -24.57 7.70
N ASP A 83 -9.71 -25.25 6.71
CA ASP A 83 -9.68 -26.71 6.70
C ASP A 83 -8.70 -27.18 7.78
N GLU A 84 -9.28 -27.69 8.87
CA GLU A 84 -8.63 -28.51 9.88
C GLU A 84 -7.84 -29.66 9.23
N VAL A 85 -6.52 -29.71 9.44
CA VAL A 85 -5.75 -30.98 9.58
C VAL A 85 -4.63 -30.78 10.59
#